data_AF-A0A7R9T7Y4-F1
#
_entry.id   AF-A0A7R9T7Y4-F1
#
_cell.length_a   1.000
_cell.length_b   1.000
_cell.length_c   1.000
_cell.angle_alpha   90.00
_cell.angle_beta   90.00
_cell.angle_gamma   90.00
#
_symmetry.space_group_name_H-M   'P 1'
#
loop_
_entity.id
_entity.type
_entity.pdbx_description
1 polymer ?
#
loop_
_entity_poly.entity_id
_entity_poly.type
_entity_poly.pdbx_seq_one_letter_code
_entity_poly.pdbx_strand_id
1 'polypeptide(L)'
;TAEALKGSTTACVLTVDATHGVLRGANIGDSGFMIVRGAPGERECVHRSPPQEHEFGRPFQLGHHEASDKPFDAMLTTFQLDPGDVLIMGSDGLWDNLSESEIVELVEKVFVVDRTSGGKG
;
A
#
# COMPACT_ATOMS: atom_id res chain seq x y z
N THR A 1 -32.22 -15.75 0.89
CA THR A 1 -31.59 -14.69 0.09
C THR A 1 -30.53 -14.02 0.93
N ALA A 2 -29.38 -13.65 0.36
CA ALA A 2 -28.26 -13.01 1.05
C ALA A 2 -28.56 -11.58 1.56
N GLU A 3 -29.81 -11.12 1.47
CA GLU A 3 -30.24 -9.75 1.76
C GLU A 3 -30.17 -9.35 3.24
N ALA A 4 -29.84 -10.27 4.15
CA ALA A 4 -29.68 -9.99 5.59
C ALA A 4 -28.22 -10.03 6.08
N LEU A 5 -27.24 -10.33 5.23
CA LEU A 5 -25.84 -10.38 5.63
C LEU A 5 -25.24 -8.97 5.57
N LYS A 6 -25.00 -8.38 6.74
CA LYS A 6 -24.21 -7.15 6.86
C LYS A 6 -22.73 -7.51 6.81
N GLY A 7 -21.96 -6.67 6.12
CA GLY A 7 -20.52 -6.77 6.05
C GLY A 7 -19.88 -5.39 6.11
N SER A 8 -18.59 -5.41 6.46
CA SER A 8 -17.70 -4.26 6.45
C SER A 8 -16.38 -4.62 5.77
N THR A 9 -15.61 -3.61 5.40
CA THR A 9 -14.34 -3.78 4.69
C THR A 9 -13.42 -2.59 4.91
N THR A 10 -12.12 -2.84 4.89
CA THR A 10 -11.10 -1.80 4.72
C THR A 10 -10.92 -1.52 3.23
N ALA A 11 -10.36 -0.37 2.88
CA ALA A 11 -10.17 -0.01 1.48
C ALA A 11 -8.95 0.88 1.30
N CYS A 12 -7.97 0.43 0.51
CA CYS A 12 -6.82 1.21 0.09
C CYS A 12 -6.89 1.41 -1.43
N VAL A 13 -7.01 2.66 -1.88
CA VAL A 13 -7.10 3.03 -3.30
C VAL A 13 -5.97 3.99 -3.64
N LEU A 14 -5.21 3.67 -4.67
CA LEU A 14 -4.15 4.53 -5.20
C LEU A 14 -4.46 4.93 -6.64
N THR A 15 -4.17 6.18 -6.97
CA THR A 15 -4.13 6.68 -8.35
C THR A 15 -2.76 7.27 -8.62
N VAL A 16 -2.22 7.01 -9.81
CA VAL A 16 -0.92 7.51 -10.23
C VAL A 16 -1.11 8.41 -11.44
N ASP A 17 -0.74 9.68 -11.29
CA ASP A 17 -0.54 10.60 -12.40
C ASP A 17 0.85 10.35 -12.96
N ALA A 18 0.93 9.54 -14.02
CA ALA A 18 2.20 9.18 -14.64
C ALA A 18 2.87 10.34 -15.40
N THR A 19 2.11 11.41 -15.73
CA THR A 19 2.67 12.58 -16.41
C THR A 19 3.47 13.45 -15.44
N HIS A 20 2.98 13.60 -14.21
CA HIS A 20 3.63 14.42 -13.18
C HIS A 20 4.35 13.59 -12.11
N GLY A 21 4.25 12.25 -12.16
CA GLY A 21 4.81 11.36 -11.15
C GLY A 21 4.15 11.49 -9.78
N VAL A 22 2.86 11.83 -9.73
CA VAL A 22 2.17 12.07 -8.45
C VAL A 22 1.27 10.90 -8.10
N LEU A 23 1.51 10.30 -6.93
CA LEU A 23 0.62 9.33 -6.32
C LEU A 23 -0.40 10.05 -5.43
N ARG A 24 -1.67 9.65 -5.54
CA ARG A 24 -2.73 10.01 -4.60
C ARG A 24 -3.34 8.75 -4.03
N GLY A 25 -3.33 8.63 -2.71
CA GLY A 25 -3.92 7.53 -1.96
C GLY A 25 -5.14 7.97 -1.17
N ALA A 26 -6.11 7.08 -1.04
CA ALA A 26 -7.20 7.16 -0.09
C ALA A 26 -7.30 5.82 0.63
N ASN A 27 -7.10 5.82 1.95
CA ASN A 27 -7.12 4.60 2.76
C ASN A 27 -8.16 4.69 3.89
N ILE A 28 -9.00 3.67 4.03
CA ILE A 28 -9.78 3.40 5.24
C ILE A 28 -9.31 2.08 5.84
N GLY A 29 -9.00 2.11 7.13
CA GLY A 29 -8.64 0.94 7.92
C GLY A 29 -7.14 0.65 7.97
N ASP A 30 -6.81 -0.61 8.23
CA ASP A 30 -5.46 -1.15 8.41
C ASP A 30 -4.91 -1.83 7.15
N SER A 31 -5.67 -1.86 6.05
CA SER A 31 -5.07 -1.93 4.72
C SER A 31 -4.16 -0.73 4.48
N GLY A 32 -3.30 -0.80 3.47
CA GLY A 32 -2.37 0.28 3.23
C GLY A 32 -1.47 0.07 2.04
N PHE A 33 -0.45 0.90 1.97
CA PHE A 33 0.59 0.84 0.96
C PHE A 33 1.94 1.28 1.49
N MET A 34 2.98 0.85 0.80
CA MET A 34 4.38 1.14 1.07
C MET A 34 5.08 1.47 -0.25
N ILE A 35 6.04 2.38 -0.21
CA ILE A 35 6.85 2.79 -1.35
C ILE A 35 8.29 2.44 -1.04
N VAL A 36 8.88 1.58 -1.87
CA VAL A 36 10.29 1.22 -1.81
C VAL A 36 11.01 1.93 -2.96
N ARG A 37 12.10 2.62 -2.64
CA ARG A 37 12.91 3.39 -3.58
C ARG A 37 14.37 3.00 -3.46
N GLY A 38 15.12 3.14 -4.56
CA GLY A 38 16.56 2.89 -4.61
C GLY A 38 16.93 1.89 -5.72
N ALA A 39 18.20 1.91 -6.10
CA ALA A 39 18.75 0.92 -7.01
C ALA A 39 18.85 -0.47 -6.32
N PRO A 40 18.93 -1.58 -7.08
CA PRO A 40 19.26 -2.88 -6.49
C PRO A 40 20.51 -2.79 -5.61
N GLY A 41 20.39 -3.25 -4.36
CA GLY A 41 21.40 -3.17 -3.30
C GLY A 41 21.29 -1.96 -2.37
N GLU A 42 20.45 -0.97 -2.72
CA GLU A 42 20.29 0.30 -1.99
C GLU A 42 18.80 0.62 -1.71
N ARG A 43 17.91 -0.38 -1.83
CA ARG A 43 16.48 -0.18 -1.63
C ARG A 43 16.14 0.10 -0.17
N GLU A 44 15.25 1.06 0.04
CA GLU A 44 14.70 1.40 1.34
C GLU A 44 13.22 1.78 1.25
N CYS A 45 12.52 1.72 2.39
CA CYS A 45 11.19 2.29 2.52
C CYS A 45 11.27 3.81 2.58
N VAL A 46 10.68 4.50 1.62
CA VAL A 46 10.58 5.97 1.64
C VAL A 46 9.22 6.47 2.13
N HIS A 47 8.21 5.58 2.13
CA HIS A 47 6.90 5.87 2.67
C HIS A 47 6.16 4.59 3.03
N ARG A 48 5.44 4.62 4.14
CA ARG A 48 4.43 3.63 4.51
C ARG A 48 3.20 4.37 5.00
N SER A 49 2.03 4.03 4.47
CA SER A 49 0.79 4.60 4.98
C SER A 49 0.58 4.17 6.43
N PRO A 50 0.24 5.08 7.34
CA PRO A 50 -0.08 4.68 8.70
C PRO A 50 -1.40 3.91 8.72
N PRO A 51 -1.55 2.90 9.61
CA PRO A 51 -2.82 2.23 9.80
C PRO A 51 -3.86 3.20 10.37
N GLN A 52 -5.12 3.04 9.96
CA GLN A 52 -6.23 3.82 10.47
C GLN A 52 -7.10 2.94 11.38
N GLU A 53 -6.97 3.14 12.69
CA GLU A 53 -7.66 2.36 13.71
C GLU A 53 -8.36 3.26 14.73
N HIS A 54 -9.53 2.82 15.20
CA HIS A 54 -10.20 3.47 16.34
C HIS A 54 -9.52 3.08 17.65
N GLU A 55 -9.15 1.80 17.74
CA GLU A 55 -8.46 1.13 18.86
C GLU A 55 -7.62 0.00 18.27
N PHE A 56 -6.60 -0.47 19.00
CA PHE A 56 -5.73 -1.57 18.54
C PHE A 56 -6.55 -2.80 18.10
N GLY A 57 -6.37 -3.22 16.84
CA GLY A 57 -7.09 -4.36 16.28
C GLY A 57 -8.55 -4.08 15.90
N ARG A 58 -8.95 -2.80 15.87
CA ARG A 58 -10.27 -2.34 15.39
C ARG A 58 -10.09 -1.25 14.33
N PRO A 59 -9.90 -1.64 13.05
CA PRO A 59 -9.71 -0.69 11.97
C PRO A 59 -10.96 0.14 11.70
N PHE A 60 -10.75 1.28 11.05
CA PHE A 60 -11.83 1.96 10.33
C PHE A 60 -12.35 1.05 9.21
N GLN A 61 -13.66 0.99 9.00
CA GLN A 61 -14.25 0.12 7.99
C GLN A 61 -15.50 0.72 7.35
N LEU A 62 -15.54 0.72 6.03
CA LEU A 62 -16.74 0.96 5.24
C LEU A 62 -17.70 -0.22 5.43
N GLY A 63 -19.01 0.03 5.42
CA GLY A 63 -19.95 -1.08 5.55
C GLY A 63 -21.41 -0.67 5.61
N HIS A 64 -22.25 -1.68 5.83
CA HIS A 64 -23.70 -1.53 5.85
C HIS A 64 -24.26 -1.15 7.23
N HIS A 65 -23.40 -1.01 8.25
CA HIS A 65 -23.83 -0.61 9.58
C HIS A 65 -23.97 0.90 9.65
N GLU A 66 -24.91 1.38 10.46
CA GLU A 66 -25.13 2.82 10.65
C GLU A 66 -23.85 3.50 11.17
N ALA A 67 -23.18 2.84 12.12
CA ALA A 67 -21.90 3.23 12.70
C ALA A 67 -20.67 2.88 11.84
N SER A 68 -20.84 2.36 10.61
CA SER A 68 -19.70 2.19 9.70
C SER A 68 -19.12 3.55 9.32
N ASP A 69 -17.79 3.59 9.21
CA ASP A 69 -17.07 4.75 8.71
C ASP A 69 -17.49 5.06 7.27
N LYS A 70 -17.29 6.31 6.86
CA LYS A 70 -17.72 6.81 5.55
C LYS A 70 -16.51 7.08 4.67
N PRO A 71 -16.67 7.09 3.33
CA PRO A 71 -15.55 7.36 2.43
C PRO A 71 -14.80 8.68 2.70
N PHE A 72 -15.46 9.67 3.31
CA PHE A 72 -14.82 10.94 3.67
C PHE A 72 -13.91 10.85 4.91
N ASP A 73 -14.00 9.77 5.69
CA ASP A 73 -13.10 9.51 6.82
C ASP A 73 -11.75 8.92 6.36
N ALA A 74 -11.62 8.64 5.05
CA ALA A 74 -10.39 8.09 4.50
C ALA A 74 -9.20 9.03 4.68
N MET A 75 -8.07 8.45 5.06
CA MET A 75 -6.80 9.13 5.06
C MET A 75 -6.35 9.37 3.63
N LEU A 76 -6.18 10.64 3.27
CA LEU A 76 -5.72 11.06 1.96
C LEU A 76 -4.21 11.31 1.99
N THR A 77 -3.49 10.69 1.06
CA THR A 77 -2.05 10.87 0.89
C THR A 77 -1.76 11.41 -0.50
N THR A 78 -0.86 12.39 -0.61
CA THR A 78 -0.24 12.77 -1.88
C THR A 78 1.27 12.62 -1.76
N PHE A 79 1.88 11.93 -2.71
CA PHE A 79 3.31 11.62 -2.66
C PHE A 79 3.94 11.76 -4.05
N GLN A 80 5.16 12.31 -4.10
CA GLN A 80 5.93 12.44 -5.34
C GLN A 80 6.72 11.15 -5.60
N LEU A 81 6.40 10.47 -6.68
CA LEU A 81 7.10 9.27 -7.15
C LEU A 81 8.33 9.65 -7.98
N ASP A 82 9.34 8.80 -7.87
CA ASP A 82 10.53 8.81 -8.69
C ASP A 82 10.54 7.58 -9.62
N PRO A 83 11.16 7.66 -10.81
CA PRO A 83 11.37 6.49 -11.66
C PRO A 83 12.09 5.37 -10.92
N GLY A 84 11.53 4.17 -10.96
CA GLY A 84 12.06 3.00 -10.26
C GLY A 84 11.43 2.72 -8.89
N ASP A 85 10.54 3.60 -8.41
CA ASP A 85 9.74 3.31 -7.21
C ASP A 85 8.91 2.03 -7.38
N VAL A 86 8.90 1.22 -6.32
CA VAL A 86 8.07 0.03 -6.20
C VAL A 86 6.95 0.33 -5.22
N LEU A 87 5.71 0.25 -5.70
CA LEU A 87 4.50 0.41 -4.89
C LEU A 87 4.03 -0.97 -4.41
N ILE A 88 3.97 -1.16 -3.11
CA ILE A 88 3.42 -2.36 -2.46
C ILE A 88 2.10 -1.98 -1.82
N MET A 89 1.02 -2.67 -2.19
CA MET A 89 -0.30 -2.53 -1.56
C MET A 89 -0.66 -3.86 -0.89
N GLY A 90 -1.33 -3.79 0.25
CA GLY A 90 -1.68 -4.98 1.02
C GLY A 90 -2.67 -4.70 2.13
N SER A 91 -3.24 -5.77 2.68
CA SER A 91 -4.04 -5.73 3.90
C SER A 91 -3.18 -5.98 5.14
N ASP A 92 -3.79 -5.86 6.31
CA ASP A 92 -3.30 -6.34 7.61
C ASP A 92 -2.56 -7.70 7.54
N GLY A 93 -3.07 -8.67 6.78
CA GLY A 93 -2.44 -9.98 6.57
C GLY A 93 -1.00 -9.91 6.02
N LEU A 94 -0.63 -8.86 5.29
CA LEU A 94 0.76 -8.60 4.92
C LEU A 94 1.50 -7.89 6.06
N TRP A 95 0.91 -6.82 6.58
CA TRP A 95 1.54 -5.89 7.52
C TRP A 95 1.83 -6.47 8.90
N ASP A 96 1.03 -7.43 9.34
CA ASP A 96 1.15 -8.11 10.63
C ASP A 96 2.17 -9.26 10.59
N ASN A 97 2.46 -9.78 9.39
CA ASN A 97 3.28 -10.97 9.21
C ASN A 97 4.68 -10.69 8.70
N LEU A 98 4.93 -9.51 8.11
CA LEU A 98 6.25 -9.12 7.62
C LEU A 98 6.64 -7.75 8.16
N SER A 99 7.87 -7.68 8.67
CA SER A 99 8.52 -6.41 8.97
C SER A 99 8.84 -5.64 7.70
N GLU A 100 9.06 -4.34 7.85
CA GLU A 100 9.43 -3.47 6.74
C GLU A 100 10.70 -3.94 6.03
N SER A 101 11.72 -4.35 6.78
CA SER A 101 12.97 -4.89 6.25
C SER A 101 12.77 -6.16 5.45
N GLU A 102 11.90 -7.08 5.90
CA GLU A 102 11.61 -8.30 5.16
C GLU A 102 10.92 -8.02 3.83
N ILE A 103 10.01 -7.03 3.79
CA ILE A 103 9.37 -6.58 2.55
C ILE A 103 10.42 -6.00 1.59
N VAL A 104 11.30 -5.12 2.08
CA VAL A 104 12.39 -4.55 1.27
C VAL A 104 13.31 -5.64 0.72
N GLU A 105 13.69 -6.63 1.52
CA GLU A 105 14.50 -7.76 1.08
C GLU A 105 13.80 -8.62 0.01
N LEU A 106 12.48 -8.80 0.10
CA LEU A 106 11.71 -9.51 -0.91
C LEU A 106 11.68 -8.73 -2.22
N VAL A 107 11.46 -7.41 -2.16
CA VAL A 107 11.56 -6.53 -3.33
C VAL A 107 12.96 -6.63 -3.95
N GLU A 108 14.01 -6.65 -3.12
CA GLU A 108 15.37 -6.82 -3.59
C GLU A 108 15.53 -8.11 -4.40
N LYS A 109 15.11 -9.25 -3.84
CA LYS A 109 15.19 -10.55 -4.51
C LYS A 109 14.44 -10.60 -5.84
N VAL A 110 13.29 -9.92 -5.96
CA VAL A 110 12.46 -9.91 -7.17
C VAL A 110 13.14 -9.11 -8.30
N PHE A 111 13.73 -7.97 -7.98
CA PHE A 111 14.24 -7.03 -8.99
C PHE A 111 15.78 -7.03 -9.14
N VAL A 112 16.48 -8.00 -8.54
CA VAL A 112 17.92 -8.26 -8.77
C VAL A 112 18.18 -8.91 -10.14
N VAL A 113 17.15 -9.40 -10.83
CA VAL A 113 17.30 -10.21 -12.05
C VAL A 113 16.91 -9.42 -13.31
N ASP A 114 17.77 -8.49 -13.75
CA ASP A 114 17.81 -8.08 -15.17
C ASP A 114 19.17 -7.49 -15.61
N ARG A 115 20.28 -8.22 -15.37
CA ARG A 115 21.62 -7.80 -15.83
C ARG A 115 22.36 -8.82 -16.72
N THR A 116 21.70 -9.86 -17.23
CA THR A 116 22.35 -10.87 -18.09
C THR A 116 21.84 -10.92 -19.55
N SER A 117 21.19 -9.88 -20.05
CA SER A 117 20.90 -9.77 -21.50
C SER A 117 21.01 -8.33 -22.02
N GLY A 118 22.18 -8.04 -22.60
CA GLY A 118 22.49 -6.81 -23.34
C GLY A 118 24.01 -6.65 -23.43
N GLY A 119 24.73 -7.45 -24.22
CA GLY A 119 24.59 -7.48 -25.68
C GLY A 119 25.54 -6.45 -26.26
N LYS A 120 26.78 -6.88 -26.57
CA LYS A 120 27.72 -6.09 -27.37
C LYS A 120 27.07 -5.76 -28.72
N GLY A 121 26.99 -4.48 -29.06
CA GLY A 121 26.63 -3.95 -30.37
C GLY A 121 27.24 -2.57 -30.52
#